data_AF-A0A416VEF9-F1
#
_entry.id   AF-A0A416VEF9-F1
#
_cell.length_a   1.000
_cell.length_b   1.000
_cell.length_c   1.000
_cell.angle_alpha   90.00
_cell.angle_beta   90.00
_cell.angle_gamma   90.00
#
_symmetry.space_group_name_H-M   'P 1'
#
loop_
_entity.id
_entity.type
_entity.pdbx_description
1 polymer ?
#
loop_
_entity_poly.entity_id
_entity_poly.type
_entity_poly.pdbx_seq_one_letter_code
_entity_poly.pdbx_strand_id
1 'polypeptide(L)'
;MSGKIIKGIGGFYYIDAEDGHLYECKAKGIFRNKKVKPLVGDNVNIEILDPENNLGNIVEILPRFNSLIRPAVANVDQTIIIFAVSEPEPNFNLLDRFLVSMEKSGVETIICFNKTDLSPDNMEACRSYSKSGYETIFISAREGEGIDRLREIIKDRTTVFAGPSGVGKSSTLNAIKPEAEAQTGAISDKIKRGKHTTRHSELMHIGGRTYIMDTPGFSSLYVDSIEAEDLKEYFPDIAAYTGKCRFNMCNHVSEPDCLVKQAVADGEISRIRYEDYVMIYNDLKEKRKW
;
A
#
# COMPACT_ATOMS: atom_id res chain seq x y z
N MET A 1 18.34 18.29 14.05
CA MET A 1 18.31 16.82 14.13
C MET A 1 17.32 16.31 13.11
N SER A 2 17.65 15.21 12.42
CA SER A 2 16.78 14.63 11.40
C SER A 2 15.85 13.57 12.01
N GLY A 3 14.68 13.37 11.40
CA GLY A 3 13.77 12.30 11.78
C GLY A 3 12.62 12.10 10.79
N LYS A 4 11.72 11.17 11.10
CA LYS A 4 10.53 10.86 10.30
C LYS A 4 9.27 11.09 11.12
N ILE A 5 8.27 11.75 10.54
CA ILE A 5 6.95 11.88 11.16
C ILE A 5 6.29 10.49 11.17
N ILE A 6 6.13 9.87 12.35
CA ILE A 6 5.46 8.57 12.47
C ILE A 6 3.98 8.69 12.83
N LYS A 7 3.56 9.82 13.42
CA LYS A 7 2.18 10.04 13.85
C LYS A 7 1.82 11.52 13.89
N GLY A 8 0.58 11.85 13.56
CA GLY A 8 0.06 13.23 13.63
C GLY A 8 -1.33 13.30 14.28
N ILE A 9 -1.45 14.05 15.38
CA ILE A 9 -2.71 14.21 16.13
C ILE A 9 -2.85 15.67 16.59
N GLY A 10 -3.97 16.31 16.25
CA GLY A 10 -4.34 17.61 16.83
C GLY A 10 -3.32 18.76 16.61
N GLY A 11 -2.50 18.68 15.56
CA GLY A 11 -1.44 19.65 15.28
C GLY A 11 -0.09 19.36 15.94
N PHE A 12 -0.01 18.25 16.69
CA PHE A 12 1.22 17.65 17.19
C PHE A 12 1.68 16.55 16.25
N TYR A 13 2.99 16.44 16.07
CA TYR A 13 3.65 15.45 15.22
C TYR A 13 4.69 14.72 16.04
N TYR A 14 4.66 13.40 16.01
CA TYR A 14 5.62 12.56 16.72
C TYR A 14 6.70 12.11 15.75
N ILE A 15 7.95 12.43 16.08
CA ILE A 15 9.11 12.29 15.20
C ILE A 15 10.00 11.19 15.75
N ASP A 16 10.16 10.11 14.99
CA ASP A 16 11.21 9.13 15.22
C ASP A 16 12.53 9.73 14.74
N ALA A 17 13.39 10.11 15.68
CA ALA A 17 14.61 10.84 15.40
C ALA A 17 15.82 9.91 15.27
N GLU A 18 16.85 10.39 14.59
CA GLU A 18 18.08 9.63 14.33
C GLU A 18 18.87 9.23 15.59
N ASP A 19 18.61 9.88 16.72
CA ASP A 19 19.19 9.57 18.03
C ASP A 19 18.44 8.44 18.78
N GLY A 20 17.40 7.86 18.15
CA GLY A 20 16.57 6.80 18.71
C GLY A 20 15.47 7.27 19.66
N HIS A 21 15.29 8.58 19.85
CA HIS A 21 14.22 9.13 20.69
C HIS A 21 13.00 9.53 19.87
N LEU A 22 11.84 9.45 20.53
CA LEU A 22 10.58 9.94 20.00
C LEU A 22 10.32 11.35 20.52
N TYR A 23 10.31 12.34 19.63
CA TYR A 23 10.03 13.73 19.98
C TYR A 23 8.59 14.13 19.64
N GLU A 24 7.89 14.76 20.59
CA GLU A 24 6.63 15.46 20.30
C GLU A 24 6.95 16.87 19.79
N CYS A 25 6.59 17.12 18.52
CA CYS A 25 6.90 18.36 17.84
C CYS A 25 5.65 19.14 17.41
N LYS A 26 5.77 20.47 17.39
CA LYS A 26 4.81 21.35 16.71
C LYS A 26 5.38 21.83 15.38
N ALA A 27 4.50 22.00 14.40
CA ALA A 27 4.89 22.66 13.15
C ALA A 27 4.91 24.18 13.35
N LYS A 28 6.05 24.84 13.08
CA LYS A 28 6.13 26.31 13.12
C LYS A 28 5.10 26.95 12.17
N GLY A 29 4.57 28.12 12.54
CA GLY A 29 3.55 28.82 11.75
C GLY A 29 3.96 29.12 10.30
N ILE A 30 5.27 29.11 10.01
CA ILE A 30 5.83 29.29 8.66
C ILE A 30 5.28 28.30 7.62
N PHE A 31 4.91 27.09 8.04
CA PHE A 31 4.32 26.09 7.14
C PHE A 31 2.91 26.45 6.68
N ARG A 32 2.13 27.18 7.50
CA ARG A 32 0.82 27.71 7.09
C ARG A 32 0.96 28.74 5.97
N ASN A 33 1.97 29.60 6.05
CA ASN A 33 2.24 30.61 5.03
C ASN A 33 2.69 29.97 3.70
N LYS A 34 3.44 28.87 3.78
CA LYS A 34 3.87 28.09 2.59
C LYS A 34 2.80 27.12 2.07
N LYS A 35 1.63 27.02 2.71
CA LYS A 35 0.57 26.03 2.41
C LYS A 35 1.04 24.56 2.39
N VAL A 36 2.15 24.25 3.07
CA VAL A 36 2.66 22.88 3.19
C VAL A 36 2.16 22.30 4.51
N LYS A 37 1.37 21.23 4.44
CA LYS A 37 0.92 20.50 5.64
C LYS A 37 1.85 19.30 5.88
N PRO A 38 2.45 19.17 7.09
CA PRO A 38 3.20 17.98 7.44
C PRO A 38 2.30 16.74 7.40
N LEU A 39 2.86 15.64 6.92
CA LEU A 39 2.20 14.37 6.68
C LEU A 39 2.98 13.26 7.38
N VAL A 40 2.30 12.18 7.74
CA VAL A 40 2.98 10.97 8.21
C VAL A 40 3.88 10.44 7.09
N GLY A 41 5.09 10.00 7.44
CA GLY A 41 6.13 9.57 6.51
C GLY A 41 7.06 10.67 5.99
N ASP A 42 6.73 11.96 6.23
CA ASP A 42 7.65 13.05 5.93
C ASP A 42 8.96 12.91 6.69
N ASN A 43 10.08 13.08 5.99
CA ASN A 43 11.38 13.27 6.61
C ASN A 43 11.51 14.75 6.97
N VAL A 44 11.95 15.06 8.18
CA VAL A 44 11.95 16.41 8.74
C VAL A 44 13.24 16.71 9.48
N ASN A 45 13.58 18.01 9.54
CA ASN A 45 14.53 18.51 10.51
C ASN A 45 13.77 19.11 11.69
N ILE A 46 14.20 18.78 12.91
CA ILE A 46 13.67 19.30 14.15
C ILE A 46 14.71 20.09 14.94
N GLU A 47 14.20 21.08 15.66
CA GLU A 47 14.89 21.82 16.72
C GLU A 47 14.36 21.32 18.07
N ILE A 48 15.24 20.79 18.91
CA ILE A 48 14.89 20.32 20.24
C ILE A 48 14.77 21.53 21.16
N LEU A 49 13.64 21.64 21.85
CA LEU A 49 13.37 22.72 22.81
C LEU A 49 13.58 22.26 24.25
N ASP A 50 13.19 21.01 24.53
CA ASP A 50 13.27 20.40 25.85
C ASP A 50 13.73 18.94 25.68
N PRO A 51 15.03 18.66 25.88
CA PRO A 51 15.56 17.31 25.80
C PRO A 51 15.05 16.36 26.89
N GLU A 52 14.70 16.87 28.08
CA GLU A 52 14.24 16.01 29.19
C GLU A 52 12.83 15.47 28.94
N ASN A 53 11.99 16.27 28.27
CA ASN A 53 10.61 15.92 27.94
C ASN A 53 10.41 15.49 26.48
N ASN A 54 11.49 15.37 25.69
CA ASN A 54 11.47 15.09 24.25
C ASN A 54 10.53 16.01 23.46
N LEU A 55 10.62 17.33 23.69
CA LEU A 55 9.80 18.32 22.98
C LEU A 55 10.62 19.09 21.95
N GLY A 56 10.01 19.37 20.80
CA GLY A 56 10.68 20.09 19.72
C GLY A 56 9.74 20.87 18.80
N ASN A 57 10.34 21.47 17.78
CA ASN A 57 9.65 22.07 16.65
C ASN A 57 10.15 21.47 15.35
N ILE A 58 9.23 21.18 14.42
CA ILE A 58 9.60 20.94 13.03
C ILE A 58 10.08 22.28 12.46
N VAL A 59 11.32 22.30 11.96
CA VAL A 59 11.92 23.48 11.31
C VAL A 59 11.89 23.36 9.80
N GLU A 60 11.92 22.13 9.27
CA GLU A 60 11.92 21.87 7.84
C GLU A 60 11.25 20.53 7.53
N ILE A 61 10.54 20.48 6.41
CA ILE A 61 10.06 19.24 5.79
C ILE A 61 10.90 19.04 4.54
N LEU A 62 11.58 17.90 4.46
CA LEU A 62 12.43 17.56 3.32
C LEU A 62 11.56 17.18 2.10
N PRO A 63 12.10 17.27 0.87
CA PRO A 63 11.36 16.93 -0.34
C PRO A 63 10.75 15.53 -0.28
N ARG A 64 9.48 15.43 -0.68
CA ARG A 64 8.79 14.14 -0.84
C ARG A 64 9.15 13.54 -2.18
N PHE A 65 9.46 12.24 -2.24
CA PHE A 65 9.57 11.55 -3.52
C PHE A 65 8.22 11.01 -4.01
N ASN A 66 7.28 10.71 -3.10
CA ASN A 66 5.89 10.41 -3.42
C ASN A 66 4.95 10.69 -2.23
N SER A 67 3.65 10.56 -2.47
CA SER A 67 2.64 10.54 -1.41
C SER A 67 1.38 9.82 -1.86
N LEU A 68 0.79 9.04 -0.96
CA LEU A 68 -0.52 8.44 -1.13
C LEU A 68 -1.60 9.37 -0.56
N ILE A 69 -2.76 9.39 -1.22
CA ILE A 69 -3.92 10.19 -0.79
C ILE A 69 -4.72 9.45 0.28
N ARG A 70 -4.84 8.12 0.14
CA ARG A 70 -5.54 7.23 1.07
C ARG A 70 -4.69 5.98 1.24
N PRO A 71 -4.11 5.72 2.43
CA PRO A 71 -4.02 6.68 3.53
C PRO A 71 -3.14 7.88 3.15
N ALA A 72 -3.23 8.95 3.92
CA ALA A 72 -2.43 10.14 3.69
C ALA A 72 -1.02 9.94 4.27
N VAL A 73 -0.08 9.45 3.45
CA VAL A 73 1.31 9.14 3.84
C VAL A 73 2.29 9.52 2.73
N ALA A 74 3.50 9.95 3.10
CA ALA A 74 4.55 10.39 2.19
C ALA A 74 5.75 9.45 2.28
N ASN A 75 6.60 9.48 1.24
CA ASN A 75 7.85 8.74 1.19
C ASN A 75 7.64 7.23 1.43
N VAL A 76 6.66 6.67 0.72
CA VAL A 76 6.35 5.23 0.74
C VAL A 76 7.26 4.55 -0.26
N ASP A 77 8.13 3.67 0.22
CA ASP A 77 9.02 2.91 -0.67
C ASP A 77 8.25 1.84 -1.43
N GLN A 78 7.30 1.18 -0.77
CA GLN A 78 6.51 0.10 -1.37
C GLN A 78 5.14 -0.10 -0.71
N THR A 79 4.25 -0.77 -1.44
CA THR A 79 2.97 -1.27 -0.93
C THR A 79 2.93 -2.79 -0.99
N ILE A 80 2.47 -3.43 0.08
CA ILE A 80 2.16 -4.86 0.10
C ILE A 80 0.65 -5.03 0.15
N ILE A 81 0.08 -5.56 -0.93
CA ILE A 81 -1.35 -5.86 -1.04
C ILE A 81 -1.57 -7.29 -0.57
N ILE A 82 -2.23 -7.44 0.58
CA ILE A 82 -2.44 -8.73 1.24
C ILE A 82 -3.84 -9.26 0.90
N PHE A 83 -3.90 -10.46 0.33
CA PHE A 83 -5.13 -11.22 0.08
C PHE A 83 -5.01 -12.62 0.68
N ALA A 84 -6.12 -13.22 1.09
CA ALA A 84 -6.12 -14.63 1.49
C ALA A 84 -6.21 -15.52 0.23
N VAL A 85 -5.58 -16.69 0.24
CA VAL A 85 -5.77 -17.69 -0.84
C VAL A 85 -7.12 -18.41 -0.73
N SER A 86 -7.75 -18.41 0.44
CA SER A 86 -8.99 -19.15 0.66
C SER A 86 -10.01 -18.33 1.45
N GLU A 87 -9.83 -18.10 2.76
CA GLU A 87 -10.85 -17.41 3.57
C GLU A 87 -10.37 -16.03 4.05
N PRO A 88 -11.07 -14.91 3.77
CA PRO A 88 -12.24 -14.82 2.89
C PRO A 88 -11.87 -15.09 1.43
N GLU A 89 -12.87 -15.50 0.64
CA GLU A 89 -12.69 -15.80 -0.78
C GLU A 89 -11.99 -14.63 -1.49
N PRO A 90 -10.87 -14.87 -2.19
CA PRO A 90 -10.13 -13.80 -2.86
C PRO A 90 -11.00 -13.13 -3.92
N ASN A 91 -11.31 -11.85 -3.70
CA ASN A 91 -11.93 -11.02 -4.72
C ASN A 91 -10.84 -10.47 -5.67
N PHE A 92 -10.57 -11.20 -6.75
CA PHE A 92 -9.55 -10.83 -7.75
C PHE A 92 -9.86 -9.50 -8.44
N ASN A 93 -11.14 -9.21 -8.71
CA ASN A 93 -11.53 -7.90 -9.26
C ASN A 93 -11.10 -6.74 -8.35
N LEU A 94 -11.26 -6.92 -7.04
CA LEU A 94 -10.82 -5.93 -6.08
C LEU A 94 -9.30 -5.82 -6.08
N LEU A 95 -8.56 -6.94 -6.07
CA LEU A 95 -7.09 -6.96 -6.17
C LEU A 95 -6.61 -6.19 -7.41
N ASP A 96 -7.21 -6.43 -8.57
CA ASP A 96 -6.87 -5.73 -9.81
C ASP A 96 -7.09 -4.22 -9.72
N ARG A 97 -8.16 -3.77 -9.05
CA ARG A 97 -8.36 -2.33 -8.79
C ARG A 97 -7.31 -1.74 -7.86
N PHE A 98 -6.81 -2.50 -6.89
CA PHE A 98 -5.67 -2.05 -6.09
C PHE A 98 -4.43 -1.88 -6.95
N LEU A 99 -4.11 -2.88 -7.76
CA LEU A 99 -2.93 -2.88 -8.61
C LEU A 99 -2.95 -1.70 -9.58
N VAL A 100 -4.07 -1.48 -10.26
CA VAL A 100 -4.26 -0.31 -11.15
C VAL A 100 -4.02 1.01 -10.42
N SER A 101 -4.53 1.15 -9.19
CA SER A 101 -4.32 2.35 -8.38
C SER A 101 -2.86 2.54 -7.98
N MET A 102 -2.16 1.45 -7.65
CA MET A 102 -0.74 1.51 -7.30
C MET A 102 0.15 1.82 -8.51
N GLU A 103 -0.10 1.17 -9.65
CA GLU A 103 0.58 1.44 -10.92
C GLU A 103 0.47 2.92 -11.31
N LYS A 104 -0.74 3.49 -11.18
CA LYS A 104 -0.95 4.93 -11.38
C LYS A 104 -0.14 5.80 -10.43
N SER A 105 0.00 5.38 -9.17
CA SER A 105 0.76 6.13 -8.17
C SER A 105 2.29 6.00 -8.34
N GLY A 106 2.76 5.08 -9.18
CA GLY A 106 4.18 4.80 -9.39
C GLY A 106 4.88 4.22 -8.14
N VAL A 107 4.12 3.59 -7.24
CA VAL A 107 4.65 2.97 -6.01
C VAL A 107 4.91 1.49 -6.26
N GLU A 108 6.12 1.03 -5.95
CA GLU A 108 6.50 -0.38 -6.03
C GLU A 108 5.50 -1.24 -5.25
N THR A 109 4.96 -2.28 -5.90
CA THR A 109 3.83 -3.05 -5.36
C THR A 109 4.11 -4.54 -5.40
N ILE A 110 3.94 -5.17 -4.24
CA ILE A 110 4.12 -6.61 -4.03
C ILE A 110 2.79 -7.19 -3.58
N ILE A 111 2.41 -8.32 -4.17
CA ILE A 111 1.20 -9.05 -3.80
C ILE A 111 1.58 -10.11 -2.78
N CYS A 112 0.89 -10.12 -1.64
CA CYS A 112 1.10 -11.10 -0.59
C CYS A 112 -0.14 -11.97 -0.43
N PHE A 113 -0.06 -13.20 -0.89
CA PHE A 113 -1.08 -14.21 -0.70
C PHE A 113 -0.86 -14.93 0.64
N ASN A 114 -1.70 -14.61 1.62
CA ASN A 114 -1.66 -15.15 2.96
C ASN A 114 -2.60 -16.35 3.13
N LYS A 115 -2.47 -17.04 4.28
CA LYS A 115 -3.27 -18.20 4.69
C LYS A 115 -3.07 -19.40 3.76
N THR A 116 -1.84 -19.62 3.30
CA THR A 116 -1.47 -20.77 2.46
C THR A 116 -1.63 -22.12 3.16
N ASP A 117 -1.81 -22.11 4.48
CA ASP A 117 -2.25 -23.27 5.27
C ASP A 117 -3.70 -23.69 4.99
N LEU A 118 -4.48 -22.86 4.30
CA LEU A 118 -5.86 -23.12 3.90
C LEU A 118 -5.94 -23.55 2.41
N SER A 119 -7.07 -24.15 2.01
CA SER A 119 -7.32 -24.88 0.74
C SER A 119 -6.57 -24.37 -0.52
N PRO A 120 -6.06 -25.26 -1.39
CA PRO A 120 -5.31 -24.88 -2.59
C PRO A 120 -6.17 -24.38 -3.77
N ASP A 121 -7.50 -24.30 -3.65
CA ASP A 121 -8.42 -24.11 -4.78
C ASP A 121 -8.12 -22.87 -5.64
N ASN A 122 -7.65 -21.77 -5.03
CA ASN A 122 -7.29 -20.54 -5.74
C ASN A 122 -5.79 -20.38 -6.01
N MET A 123 -4.95 -21.35 -5.64
CA MET A 123 -3.49 -21.20 -5.75
C MET A 123 -3.03 -20.97 -7.19
N GLU A 124 -3.67 -21.61 -8.17
CA GLU A 124 -3.35 -21.39 -9.59
C GLU A 124 -3.69 -19.96 -10.03
N ALA A 125 -4.87 -19.46 -9.66
CA ALA A 125 -5.28 -18.09 -9.92
C ALA A 125 -4.33 -17.08 -9.27
N CYS A 126 -3.95 -17.29 -8.01
CA CYS A 126 -2.97 -16.46 -7.31
C CYS A 126 -1.59 -16.47 -8.00
N ARG A 127 -1.11 -17.64 -8.43
CA ARG A 127 0.16 -17.77 -9.18
C ARG A 127 0.12 -17.11 -10.56
N SER A 128 -1.06 -16.88 -11.12
CA SER A 128 -1.18 -16.19 -12.41
C SER A 128 -0.67 -14.75 -12.33
N TYR A 129 -0.78 -14.08 -11.18
CA TYR A 129 -0.28 -12.71 -10.98
C TYR A 129 1.24 -12.61 -11.12
N SER A 130 1.99 -13.65 -10.73
CA SER A 130 3.44 -13.70 -10.92
C SER A 130 3.79 -13.71 -12.41
N LYS A 131 3.00 -14.44 -13.22
CA LYS A 131 3.15 -14.49 -14.69
C LYS A 131 2.73 -13.18 -15.34
N SER A 132 1.83 -12.43 -14.71
CA SER A 132 1.36 -11.12 -15.16
C SER A 132 2.35 -9.97 -14.89
N GLY A 133 3.54 -10.24 -14.35
CA GLY A 133 4.59 -9.24 -14.15
C GLY A 133 4.67 -8.65 -12.74
N TYR A 134 3.87 -9.14 -11.78
CA TYR A 134 3.94 -8.69 -10.38
C TYR A 134 4.88 -9.55 -9.55
N GLU A 135 5.57 -8.94 -8.59
CA GLU A 135 6.21 -9.69 -7.52
C GLU A 135 5.13 -10.24 -6.56
N THR A 136 5.16 -11.55 -6.33
CA THR A 136 4.21 -12.23 -5.45
C THR A 136 4.95 -13.01 -4.36
N ILE A 137 4.44 -12.93 -3.14
CA ILE A 137 4.87 -13.78 -2.04
C ILE A 137 3.68 -14.58 -1.49
N PHE A 138 3.98 -15.78 -1.02
CA PHE A 138 3.02 -16.71 -0.44
C PHE A 138 3.43 -16.94 1.00
N ILE A 139 2.53 -16.70 1.95
CA ILE A 139 2.82 -16.79 3.38
C ILE A 139 1.69 -17.52 4.13
N SER A 140 2.03 -18.12 5.25
CA SER A 140 1.08 -18.39 6.33
C SER A 140 1.53 -17.60 7.55
N ALA A 141 0.85 -16.48 7.82
CA ALA A 141 1.11 -15.70 9.03
C ALA A 141 0.85 -16.49 10.31
N ARG A 142 0.00 -17.52 10.24
CA ARG A 142 -0.33 -18.41 11.36
C ARG A 142 0.81 -19.39 11.65
N GLU A 143 1.30 -20.07 10.62
CA GLU A 143 2.35 -21.09 10.76
C GLU A 143 3.77 -20.48 10.70
N GLY A 144 3.89 -19.19 10.37
CA GLY A 144 5.16 -18.47 10.25
C GLY A 144 5.85 -18.68 8.90
N GLU A 145 5.25 -19.45 7.98
CA GLU A 145 5.82 -19.74 6.66
C GLU A 145 5.90 -18.47 5.80
N GLY A 146 7.07 -18.27 5.17
CA GLY A 146 7.33 -17.12 4.28
C GLY A 146 7.53 -15.78 5.00
N ILE A 147 7.41 -15.71 6.33
CA ILE A 147 7.58 -14.48 7.10
C ILE A 147 9.02 -13.96 7.04
N ASP A 148 10.03 -14.82 7.03
CA ASP A 148 11.42 -14.39 6.91
C ASP A 148 11.68 -13.70 5.57
N ARG A 149 11.12 -14.24 4.48
CA ARG A 149 11.18 -13.60 3.16
C ARG A 149 10.49 -12.24 3.17
N LEU A 150 9.33 -12.13 3.83
CA LEU A 150 8.64 -10.87 3.99
C LEU A 150 9.48 -9.86 4.81
N ARG A 151 10.18 -10.30 5.87
CA ARG A 151 11.10 -9.45 6.65
C ARG A 151 12.24 -8.90 5.80
N GLU A 152 12.81 -9.72 4.90
CA GLU A 152 13.83 -9.26 3.95
C GLU A 152 13.30 -8.18 3.01
N ILE A 153 12.10 -8.39 2.46
CA ILE A 153 11.45 -7.46 1.52
C ILE A 153 11.17 -6.10 2.16
N ILE A 154 10.74 -6.07 3.42
CA ILE A 154 10.41 -4.80 4.10
C ILE A 154 11.62 -4.10 4.70
N LYS A 155 12.77 -4.77 4.77
CA LYS A 155 13.94 -4.27 5.50
C LYS A 155 14.37 -2.90 4.97
N ASP A 156 14.53 -1.96 5.88
CA ASP A 156 14.95 -0.58 5.63
C ASP A 156 14.02 0.20 4.68
N ARG A 157 12.75 -0.22 4.59
CA ARG A 157 11.71 0.41 3.76
C ARG A 157 10.52 0.90 4.60
N THR A 158 9.88 1.94 4.10
CA THR A 158 8.56 2.41 4.52
C THR A 158 7.50 1.68 3.70
N THR A 159 6.81 0.73 4.32
CA THR A 159 5.88 -0.19 3.66
C THR A 159 4.44 0.08 4.09
N VAL A 160 3.52 0.20 3.12
CA VAL A 160 2.09 0.29 3.40
C VAL A 160 1.45 -1.08 3.22
N PHE A 161 0.73 -1.56 4.24
CA PHE A 161 -0.10 -2.76 4.13
C PHE A 161 -1.50 -2.37 3.68
N ALA A 162 -1.95 -3.04 2.63
CA ALA A 162 -3.22 -2.79 1.97
C ALA A 162 -3.97 -4.12 1.77
N GLY A 163 -5.29 -4.07 1.64
CA GLY A 163 -6.12 -5.25 1.38
C GLY A 163 -7.39 -5.32 2.21
N PRO A 164 -8.32 -6.23 1.87
CA PRO A 164 -9.61 -6.36 2.55
C PRO A 164 -9.51 -6.71 4.05
N SER A 165 -10.62 -6.60 4.76
CA SER A 165 -10.70 -7.10 6.14
C SER A 165 -10.60 -8.64 6.16
N GLY A 166 -10.04 -9.22 7.23
CA GLY A 166 -10.00 -10.68 7.41
C GLY A 166 -8.91 -11.44 6.64
N VAL A 167 -8.21 -10.81 5.70
CA VAL A 167 -7.12 -11.42 4.91
C VAL A 167 -5.83 -11.67 5.70
N GLY A 168 -5.74 -11.14 6.93
CA GLY A 168 -4.63 -11.39 7.86
C GLY A 168 -3.51 -10.33 7.87
N LYS A 169 -3.80 -9.07 7.52
CA LYS A 169 -2.84 -7.95 7.67
C LYS A 169 -2.26 -7.82 9.08
N SER A 170 -3.13 -7.76 10.09
CA SER A 170 -2.72 -7.64 11.49
C SER A 170 -2.00 -8.89 11.98
N SER A 171 -2.42 -10.09 11.56
CA SER A 171 -1.70 -11.34 11.85
C SER A 171 -0.29 -11.34 11.24
N THR A 172 -0.15 -10.85 10.02
CA THR A 172 1.15 -10.71 9.32
C THR A 172 2.05 -9.72 10.05
N LEU A 173 1.50 -8.57 10.46
CA LEU A 173 2.22 -7.57 11.25
C LEU A 173 2.72 -8.14 12.59
N ASN A 174 1.86 -8.88 13.31
CA ASN A 174 2.24 -9.54 14.56
C ASN A 174 3.32 -10.61 14.33
N ALA A 175 3.24 -11.36 13.24
CA ALA A 175 4.28 -12.34 12.88
C ALA A 175 5.62 -11.66 12.57
N ILE A 176 5.61 -10.50 11.90
CA ILE A 176 6.84 -9.72 11.63
C ILE A 176 7.46 -9.19 12.91
N LYS A 177 6.65 -8.59 13.80
CA LYS A 177 7.09 -8.00 15.06
C LYS A 177 6.28 -8.58 16.23
N PRO A 178 6.70 -9.74 16.79
CA PRO A 178 6.01 -10.37 17.91
C PRO A 178 5.88 -9.47 19.15
N GLU A 179 6.82 -8.54 19.34
CA GLU A 179 6.87 -7.59 20.46
C GLU A 179 5.96 -6.34 20.27
N ALA A 180 5.26 -6.20 19.14
CA ALA A 180 4.40 -5.04 18.86
C ALA A 180 3.25 -4.88 19.86
N GLU A 181 2.79 -5.97 20.49
CA GLU A 181 1.78 -5.92 21.56
C GLU A 181 2.34 -5.35 22.88
N ALA A 182 3.66 -5.45 23.14
CA ALA A 182 4.26 -4.93 24.37
C ALA A 182 4.48 -3.41 24.32
N GLN A 183 4.84 -2.86 23.15
CA GLN A 183 5.07 -1.42 22.98
C GLN A 183 3.77 -0.61 22.83
N THR A 184 2.70 -1.21 22.32
CA THR A 184 1.39 -0.53 22.26
C THR A 184 0.86 -0.19 23.66
N GLY A 185 1.18 -0.97 24.70
CA GLY A 185 0.85 -0.67 26.10
C GLY A 185 1.64 0.51 26.69
N ALA A 186 2.97 0.50 26.56
CA ALA A 186 3.83 1.53 27.16
C ALA A 186 3.71 2.91 26.48
N ILE A 187 3.47 2.93 25.17
CA ILE A 187 3.22 4.17 24.40
C ILE A 187 1.78 4.67 24.66
N SER A 188 0.80 3.77 24.80
CA SER A 188 -0.58 4.11 25.17
C SER A 188 -0.67 4.82 26.53
N ASP A 189 0.20 4.48 27.49
CA ASP A 189 0.15 5.09 28.83
C ASP A 189 0.62 6.55 28.87
N LYS A 190 1.58 6.96 28.04
CA LYS A 190 1.94 8.39 27.85
C LYS A 190 0.92 9.13 26.97
N ILE A 191 0.17 8.42 26.13
CA ILE A 191 -0.73 8.97 25.10
C ILE A 191 -2.20 8.69 25.48
N LYS A 192 -2.59 8.91 26.75
CA LYS A 192 -3.98 8.82 27.24
C LYS A 192 -4.88 9.99 26.77
N ARG A 193 -4.88 10.29 25.47
CA ARG A 193 -5.76 11.30 24.86
C ARG A 193 -6.51 10.85 23.59
N GLY A 194 -6.51 9.56 23.26
CA GLY A 194 -7.26 9.07 22.09
C GLY A 194 -7.59 7.59 22.18
N LYS A 195 -8.64 7.26 22.94
CA LYS A 195 -9.23 5.92 22.97
C LYS A 195 -9.78 5.61 21.57
N HIS A 196 -9.20 4.61 20.89
CA HIS A 196 -9.67 3.91 19.69
C HIS A 196 -10.62 4.70 18.76
N THR A 197 -10.07 5.60 17.95
CA THR A 197 -10.73 6.03 16.71
C THR A 197 -9.76 5.90 15.54
N THR A 198 -10.02 4.89 14.71
CA THR A 198 -9.23 4.35 13.58
C THR A 198 -9.11 5.31 12.37
N ARG A 199 -8.93 6.62 12.61
CA ARG A 199 -8.83 7.67 11.57
C ARG A 199 -7.47 8.33 11.46
N HIS A 200 -6.50 7.93 12.29
CA HIS A 200 -5.16 8.50 12.24
C HIS A 200 -4.20 7.54 11.55
N SER A 201 -3.54 8.03 10.51
CA SER A 201 -2.39 7.39 9.89
C SER A 201 -1.25 7.32 10.91
N GLU A 202 -0.67 6.13 11.11
CA GLU A 202 0.46 5.92 12.03
C GLU A 202 1.43 4.91 11.41
N LEU A 203 2.72 5.24 11.43
CA LEU A 203 3.79 4.34 11.06
C LEU A 203 4.30 3.63 12.30
N MET A 204 4.30 2.30 12.24
CA MET A 204 4.91 1.45 13.24
C MET A 204 6.38 1.25 12.89
N HIS A 205 7.28 1.67 13.78
CA HIS A 205 8.70 1.39 13.65
C HIS A 205 8.96 -0.09 13.98
N ILE A 206 9.51 -0.83 13.03
CA ILE A 206 9.80 -2.26 13.18
C ILE A 206 11.23 -2.47 13.68
N GLY A 207 12.18 -1.69 13.12
CA GLY A 207 13.60 -1.75 13.46
C GLY A 207 14.44 -1.15 12.34
N GLY A 208 15.61 -0.58 12.68
CA GLY A 208 16.43 0.13 11.71
C GLY A 208 15.65 1.25 11.04
N ARG A 209 15.61 1.29 9.70
CA ARG A 209 14.78 2.23 8.93
C ARG A 209 13.48 1.59 8.39
N THR A 210 13.04 0.51 9.01
CA THR A 210 11.85 -0.24 8.59
C THR A 210 10.60 0.30 9.28
N TYR A 211 9.63 0.75 8.49
CA TYR A 211 8.35 1.25 8.97
C TYR A 211 7.20 0.54 8.28
N ILE A 212 6.17 0.19 9.04
CA ILE A 212 4.94 -0.38 8.47
C ILE A 212 3.76 0.52 8.81
N MET A 213 2.94 0.81 7.81
CA MET A 213 1.63 1.40 8.01
C MET A 213 0.54 0.34 7.83
N ASP A 214 -0.15 -0.02 8.91
CA ASP A 214 -1.39 -0.79 8.80
C ASP A 214 -2.57 0.14 8.56
N THR A 215 -3.31 -0.09 7.48
CA THR A 215 -4.45 0.73 7.10
C THR A 215 -5.74 -0.05 7.35
N PRO A 216 -6.57 0.36 8.33
CA PRO A 216 -7.91 -0.16 8.43
C PRO A 216 -8.72 0.31 7.22
N GLY A 217 -9.45 -0.60 6.57
CA GLY A 217 -10.50 -0.20 5.63
C GLY A 217 -10.02 0.35 4.29
N PHE A 218 -8.85 -0.09 3.81
CA PHE A 218 -8.56 -0.03 2.38
C PHE A 218 -9.44 -1.06 1.65
N SER A 219 -10.76 -0.91 1.72
CA SER A 219 -11.75 -1.85 1.18
C SER A 219 -12.49 -1.28 -0.03
N SER A 220 -12.36 0.02 -0.28
CA SER A 220 -12.91 0.70 -1.45
C SER A 220 -11.90 1.68 -2.03
N LEU A 221 -10.98 1.18 -2.84
CA LEU A 221 -10.31 2.02 -3.81
C LEU A 221 -11.25 2.19 -5.00
N TYR A 222 -11.60 3.43 -5.26
CA TYR A 222 -12.11 3.75 -6.56
C TYR A 222 -10.91 3.91 -7.49
N VAL A 223 -10.96 3.26 -8.64
CA VAL A 223 -10.14 3.61 -9.81
C VAL A 223 -10.68 4.94 -10.34
N ASP A 224 -10.60 5.99 -9.53
CA ASP A 224 -11.04 7.31 -9.91
C ASP A 224 -9.91 7.98 -10.70
N SER A 225 -10.29 8.83 -11.65
CA SER A 225 -9.38 9.61 -12.50
C SER A 225 -8.50 8.83 -13.48
N ILE A 226 -8.83 7.57 -13.79
CA ILE A 226 -8.26 6.86 -14.95
C ILE A 226 -9.30 6.88 -16.07
N GLU A 227 -8.86 7.30 -17.24
CA GLU A 227 -9.64 7.25 -18.45
C GLU A 227 -9.74 5.78 -18.93
N ALA A 228 -10.91 5.30 -19.33
CA ALA A 228 -11.12 3.88 -19.68
C ALA A 228 -10.13 3.39 -20.75
N GLU A 229 -9.80 4.24 -21.73
CA GLU A 229 -8.86 3.95 -22.81
C GLU A 229 -7.41 3.77 -22.32
N ASP A 230 -7.07 4.36 -21.17
CA ASP A 230 -5.74 4.28 -20.56
C ASP A 230 -5.61 3.06 -19.63
N LEU A 231 -6.71 2.35 -19.33
CA LEU A 231 -6.70 1.22 -18.39
C LEU A 231 -5.68 0.15 -18.76
N LYS A 232 -5.50 -0.11 -20.07
CA LYS A 232 -4.56 -1.13 -20.59
C LYS A 232 -3.12 -0.90 -20.14
N GLU A 233 -2.73 0.36 -19.91
CA GLU A 233 -1.37 0.72 -19.51
C GLU A 233 -1.08 0.34 -18.04
N TYR A 234 -2.11 0.06 -17.24
CA TYR A 234 -2.00 -0.29 -15.83
C TYR A 234 -2.16 -1.81 -15.56
N PHE A 235 -2.16 -2.62 -16.62
CA PHE A 235 -2.13 -4.08 -16.55
C PHE A 235 -0.84 -4.53 -17.26
N PRO A 236 0.25 -4.88 -16.54
CA PRO A 236 1.56 -5.10 -17.19
C PRO A 236 1.54 -6.16 -18.30
N ASP A 237 0.77 -7.23 -18.10
CA ASP A 237 0.53 -8.30 -19.06
C ASP A 237 -0.25 -7.86 -20.31
N ILE A 238 -1.14 -6.88 -20.18
CA ILE A 238 -1.93 -6.31 -21.29
C ILE A 238 -1.15 -5.17 -21.97
N ALA A 239 -0.50 -4.30 -21.21
CA ALA A 239 0.34 -3.20 -21.69
C ALA A 239 1.47 -3.68 -22.61
N ALA A 240 1.96 -4.90 -22.39
CA ALA A 240 2.91 -5.57 -23.28
C ALA A 240 2.42 -5.71 -24.74
N TYR A 241 1.12 -5.57 -24.99
CA TYR A 241 0.49 -5.64 -26.32
C TYR A 241 0.10 -4.28 -26.90
N THR A 242 0.37 -3.17 -26.20
CA THR A 242 0.07 -1.81 -26.68
C THR A 242 0.73 -1.57 -28.04
N GLY A 243 -0.07 -1.14 -29.01
CA GLY A 243 0.37 -0.87 -30.39
C GLY A 243 0.69 -2.10 -31.25
N LYS A 244 0.51 -3.34 -30.74
CA LYS A 244 0.79 -4.57 -31.50
C LYS A 244 -0.45 -5.15 -32.19
N CYS A 245 -1.65 -4.77 -31.75
CA CYS A 245 -2.89 -5.23 -32.35
C CYS A 245 -3.10 -4.65 -33.77
N ARG A 246 -3.92 -5.30 -34.58
CA ARG A 246 -4.34 -4.83 -35.92
C ARG A 246 -4.87 -3.39 -35.88
N PHE A 247 -5.59 -3.02 -34.82
CA PHE A 247 -6.13 -1.68 -34.61
C PHE A 247 -5.22 -0.89 -33.66
N ASN A 248 -4.76 0.29 -34.09
CA ASN A 248 -3.85 1.14 -33.32
C ASN A 248 -4.44 1.59 -31.97
N MET A 249 -5.75 1.77 -31.87
CA MET A 249 -6.46 2.19 -30.65
C MET A 249 -7.26 1.03 -30.04
N CYS A 250 -6.70 -0.17 -30.06
CA CYS A 250 -7.31 -1.34 -29.44
C CYS A 250 -7.39 -1.13 -27.92
N ASN A 251 -8.58 -1.28 -27.35
CA ASN A 251 -8.83 -1.38 -25.91
C ASN A 251 -8.98 -2.85 -25.48
N HIS A 252 -8.73 -3.79 -26.38
CA HIS A 252 -8.78 -5.23 -26.11
C HIS A 252 -10.13 -5.77 -25.61
N VAL A 253 -11.23 -5.03 -25.76
CA VAL A 253 -12.55 -5.43 -25.22
C VAL A 253 -13.45 -5.98 -26.32
N SER A 254 -13.78 -5.20 -27.34
CA SER A 254 -14.74 -5.58 -28.40
C SER A 254 -14.08 -5.76 -29.77
N GLU A 255 -12.83 -5.34 -29.91
CA GLU A 255 -12.09 -5.34 -31.17
C GLU A 255 -11.89 -6.78 -31.71
N PRO A 256 -12.08 -6.99 -33.04
CA PRO A 256 -11.74 -8.26 -33.69
C PRO A 256 -10.22 -8.39 -33.87
N ASP A 257 -9.73 -9.61 -34.08
CA ASP A 257 -8.30 -9.92 -34.29
C ASP A 257 -7.38 -9.30 -33.21
N CYS A 258 -7.84 -9.28 -31.96
CA CYS A 258 -7.11 -8.71 -30.84
C CYS A 258 -6.06 -9.71 -30.31
N LEU A 259 -4.78 -9.32 -30.33
CA LEU A 259 -3.69 -10.16 -29.82
C LEU A 259 -3.81 -10.48 -28.33
N VAL A 260 -4.36 -9.57 -27.51
CA VAL A 260 -4.63 -9.86 -26.09
C VAL A 260 -5.67 -10.97 -25.94
N LYS A 261 -6.75 -10.94 -26.74
CA LYS A 261 -7.76 -12.02 -26.70
C LYS A 261 -7.19 -13.35 -27.18
N GLN A 262 -6.28 -13.31 -28.15
CA GLN A 262 -5.56 -14.50 -28.59
C GLN A 262 -4.64 -15.03 -27.49
N ALA A 263 -3.85 -14.17 -26.84
CA ALA A 263 -2.99 -14.52 -25.72
C ALA A 263 -3.79 -15.12 -24.53
N VAL A 264 -5.02 -14.66 -24.31
CA VAL A 264 -5.95 -15.28 -23.33
C VAL A 264 -6.37 -16.68 -23.78
N ALA A 265 -6.69 -16.87 -25.07
CA ALA A 265 -7.06 -18.18 -25.61
C ALA A 265 -5.89 -19.18 -25.57
N ASP A 266 -4.67 -18.70 -25.78
CA ASP A 266 -3.43 -19.48 -25.75
C ASP A 266 -2.91 -19.72 -24.32
N GLY A 267 -3.54 -19.12 -23.30
CA GLY A 267 -3.19 -19.28 -21.89
C GLY A 267 -1.98 -18.47 -21.43
N GLU A 268 -1.50 -17.53 -22.24
CA GLU A 268 -0.42 -16.61 -21.91
C GLU A 268 -0.89 -15.50 -20.95
N ILE A 269 -2.12 -15.02 -21.13
CA ILE A 269 -2.79 -14.11 -20.20
C ILE A 269 -3.86 -14.88 -19.43
N SER A 270 -3.88 -14.71 -18.11
CA SER A 270 -4.90 -15.31 -17.26
C SER A 270 -6.30 -14.85 -17.64
N ARG A 271 -7.22 -15.81 -17.80
CA ARG A 271 -8.62 -15.52 -18.10
C ARG A 271 -9.28 -14.64 -17.03
N ILE A 272 -8.99 -14.90 -15.75
CA ILE A 272 -9.50 -14.12 -14.62
C ILE A 272 -9.07 -12.66 -14.74
N ARG A 273 -7.77 -12.42 -14.99
CA ARG A 273 -7.19 -11.08 -15.17
C ARG A 273 -7.82 -10.33 -16.34
N TYR A 274 -8.05 -11.01 -17.47
CA TYR A 274 -8.69 -10.40 -18.62
C TYR A 274 -10.17 -10.08 -18.36
N GLU A 275 -10.91 -10.97 -17.70
CA GLU A 275 -12.30 -10.71 -17.31
C GLU A 275 -12.42 -9.52 -16.35
N ASP A 276 -11.50 -9.42 -15.38
CA ASP A 276 -11.40 -8.29 -14.46
C ASP A 276 -11.05 -6.98 -15.19
N TYR A 277 -10.09 -7.01 -16.12
CA TYR A 277 -9.77 -5.88 -16.99
C TYR A 277 -11.02 -5.36 -17.74
N VAL A 278 -11.78 -6.25 -18.38
CA VAL A 278 -13.00 -5.89 -19.12
C VAL A 278 -14.06 -5.32 -18.18
N MET A 279 -14.23 -5.90 -16.99
CA MET A 279 -15.18 -5.38 -16.00
C MET A 279 -14.81 -3.96 -15.56
N ILE A 280 -13.54 -3.72 -15.19
CA ILE A 280 -13.07 -2.40 -14.77
C ILE A 280 -13.19 -1.39 -15.92
N TYR A 281 -12.88 -1.78 -17.16
CA TYR A 281 -13.04 -0.94 -18.33
C TYR A 281 -14.48 -0.46 -18.52
N ASN A 282 -15.44 -1.39 -18.41
CA ASN A 282 -16.86 -1.07 -18.56
C ASN A 282 -17.36 -0.16 -17.44
N ASP A 283 -16.96 -0.40 -16.19
CA ASP A 283 -17.28 0.49 -15.06
C ASP A 283 -16.79 1.92 -15.29
N LEU A 284 -15.57 2.09 -15.81
CA LEU A 284 -15.00 3.40 -16.14
C LEU A 284 -15.79 4.09 -17.26
N LYS A 285 -16.22 3.34 -18.27
CA LYS A 285 -17.08 3.86 -19.36
C LYS A 285 -18.45 4.29 -18.86
N GLU A 286 -19.04 3.56 -17.92
CA GLU A 286 -20.34 3.89 -17.34
C GLU A 286 -20.26 5.14 -16.47
N LYS A 287 -19.24 5.25 -15.61
CA LYS A 287 -19.02 6.43 -14.76
C LYS A 287 -18.93 7.74 -15.56
N ARG A 288 -18.32 7.75 -16.75
CA ARG A 288 -18.23 8.95 -17.60
C ARG A 288 -19.57 9.45 -18.16
N LYS A 289 -20.61 8.60 -18.17
CA LYS A 289 -21.91 8.98 -18.72
C LYS A 289 -22.75 9.83 -17.76
N TRP A 290 -22.30 9.98 -16.51
CA TRP A 290 -22.96 10.71 -15.43
C TRP A 290 -22.15 11.93 -15.02
#